data_AF-A0A1F7AAI6-F1
#
_entry.id   AF-A0A1F7AAI6-F1
#
_cell.length_a   1.000
_cell.length_b   1.000
_cell.length_c   1.000
_cell.angle_alpha   90.00
_cell.angle_beta   90.00
_cell.angle_gamma   90.00
#
_symmetry.space_group_name_H-M   'P 1'
#
loop_
_entity.id
_entity.type
_entity.pdbx_description
1 polymer ?
#
loop_
_entity_poly.entity_id
_entity_poly.type
_entity_poly.pdbx_seq_one_letter_code
_entity_poly.pdbx_strand_id
1 'polypeptide(L)'
;MFYLSKKKGFTLVEMMIVIAIVAMLSVMSVNGYLSYRKSALVNLSAENIVSQISAMKSDSTYGGGNEQRKEEIKAELGGEVSDEGAVSAEGTYKCYGVSFVKDGGDDVFLVEGFSQYFESKKVWGGDDKGWVYEGCGAVNEEASAKGGHPFELDPQIFVKNFVFSDGLGGQCSNSFFMRFVPPNGGIETSCGVGSFKSADKDSGITFDVSYGKEVNSASKKTVTLNLGNLIAEIK
;
A
#
# COMPACT_ATOMS: atom_id res chain seq x y z
N MET A 1 31.35 -8.33 69.34
CA MET A 1 32.20 -9.39 68.76
C MET A 1 31.43 -9.98 67.57
N PHE A 2 31.69 -9.50 66.35
CA PHE A 2 30.97 -9.96 65.15
C PHE A 2 31.77 -11.09 64.47
N TYR A 3 31.21 -12.30 64.47
CA TYR A 3 31.75 -13.47 63.79
C TYR A 3 31.58 -13.28 62.27
N LEU A 4 32.62 -12.83 61.57
CA LEU A 4 32.67 -12.83 60.11
C LEU A 4 32.94 -14.27 59.64
N SER A 5 31.86 -14.98 59.31
CA SER A 5 31.91 -16.28 58.65
C SER A 5 32.74 -16.17 57.36
N LYS A 6 33.75 -17.03 57.19
CA LYS A 6 34.58 -17.11 55.98
C LYS A 6 33.68 -17.40 54.77
N LYS A 7 33.22 -16.36 54.09
CA LYS A 7 32.59 -16.51 52.78
C LYS A 7 33.68 -17.01 51.82
N LYS A 8 33.49 -18.20 51.23
CA LYS A 8 34.36 -18.71 50.17
C LYS A 8 34.46 -17.63 49.08
N GLY A 9 35.65 -17.05 48.91
CA GLY A 9 35.90 -16.07 47.87
C GLY A 9 35.71 -16.73 46.50
N PHE A 10 35.02 -16.03 45.61
CA PHE A 10 34.81 -16.45 44.23
C PHE A 10 36.17 -16.66 43.57
N THR A 11 36.38 -17.79 42.90
CA THR A 11 37.69 -18.09 42.34
C THR A 11 37.90 -17.34 41.02
N LEU A 12 39.14 -16.96 40.71
CA LEU A 12 39.47 -16.23 39.47
C LEU A 12 39.06 -17.02 38.21
N VAL A 13 39.22 -18.34 38.25
CA VAL A 13 38.82 -19.26 37.18
C VAL A 13 37.30 -19.22 36.95
N GLU A 14 36.51 -19.15 38.02
CA GLU A 14 35.05 -19.10 37.96
C GLU A 14 34.57 -17.80 37.28
N MET A 15 35.23 -16.67 37.54
CA MET A 15 34.95 -15.43 36.81
C MET A 15 35.30 -15.52 35.32
N MET A 16 36.41 -16.17 34.95
CA MET A 16 36.78 -16.34 33.53
C MET A 16 35.75 -17.18 32.77
N ILE A 17 35.25 -18.27 33.37
CA ILE A 17 34.24 -19.13 32.75
C ILE A 17 32.93 -18.35 32.55
N VAL A 18 32.50 -17.56 33.55
CA VAL A 18 31.27 -16.75 33.43
C VAL A 18 31.38 -15.75 32.28
N ILE A 19 32.49 -15.02 32.16
CA ILE A 19 32.69 -14.05 31.08
C ILE A 19 32.70 -14.76 29.72
N ALA A 20 33.33 -15.93 29.61
CA ALA A 20 33.34 -16.71 28.38
C ALA A 20 31.92 -17.15 27.95
N ILE A 21 31.10 -17.62 28.90
CA ILE A 21 29.71 -18.02 28.62
C ILE A 21 28.87 -16.79 28.22
N VAL A 22 28.97 -15.68 28.94
CA VAL A 22 28.23 -14.45 28.63
C VAL A 22 28.61 -13.91 27.24
N ALA A 23 29.90 -13.92 26.91
CA ALA A 23 30.38 -13.52 25.58
C ALA A 23 29.73 -14.38 24.48
N MET A 24 29.70 -15.70 24.66
CA MET A 24 29.09 -16.62 23.69
C MET A 24 27.58 -16.40 23.53
N LEU A 25 26.85 -16.25 24.64
CA LEU A 25 25.41 -15.98 24.63
C LEU A 25 25.08 -14.63 23.97
N SER A 26 25.89 -13.60 24.22
CA SER A 26 25.68 -12.26 23.67
C SER A 26 25.67 -12.27 22.14
N VAL A 27 26.57 -13.03 21.51
CA VAL A 27 26.67 -13.11 20.05
C VAL A 27 25.43 -13.78 19.45
N MET A 28 24.94 -14.84 20.07
CA MET A 28 23.73 -15.55 19.61
C MET A 28 22.49 -14.68 19.72
N SER A 29 22.34 -13.94 20.82
CA SER A 29 21.19 -13.05 21.04
C SER A 29 21.12 -11.90 20.03
N VAL A 30 22.25 -11.33 19.62
CA VAL A 30 22.30 -10.23 18.64
C VAL A 30 21.76 -10.67 17.28
N ASN A 31 22.20 -11.83 16.78
CA ASN A 31 21.75 -12.33 15.48
C ASN A 31 20.25 -12.66 15.47
N GLY A 32 19.74 -13.25 16.56
CA GLY A 32 18.31 -13.52 16.72
C GLY A 32 17.47 -12.24 16.72
N TYR A 33 17.91 -11.23 17.46
CA TYR A 33 17.22 -9.93 17.53
C TYR A 33 17.19 -9.22 16.17
N LEU A 34 18.30 -9.21 15.43
CA LEU A 34 18.36 -8.60 14.11
C LEU A 34 17.42 -9.27 13.10
N SER A 35 17.35 -10.61 13.12
CA SER A 35 16.42 -11.36 12.26
C SER A 35 14.96 -11.04 12.59
N TYR A 36 14.62 -11.06 13.89
CA TYR A 36 13.28 -10.71 14.36
C TYR A 36 12.88 -9.28 13.94
N ARG A 37 13.77 -8.30 14.14
CA ARG A 37 13.52 -6.91 13.76
C ARG A 37 13.28 -6.76 12.26
N LYS A 38 14.09 -7.41 11.42
CA LYS A 38 13.91 -7.39 9.96
C LYS A 38 12.54 -7.94 9.56
N SER A 39 12.15 -9.08 10.12
CA SER A 39 10.85 -9.70 9.84
C SER A 39 9.69 -8.81 10.29
N ALA A 40 9.78 -8.22 11.50
CA ALA A 40 8.76 -7.31 12.01
C ALA A 40 8.62 -6.06 11.12
N LEU A 41 9.72 -5.47 10.67
CA LEU A 41 9.69 -4.31 9.77
C LEU A 41 9.04 -4.62 8.42
N VAL A 42 9.33 -5.78 7.84
CA VAL A 42 8.71 -6.22 6.58
C VAL A 42 7.20 -6.42 6.76
N ASN A 43 6.77 -7.07 7.85
CA ASN A 43 5.35 -7.30 8.14
C ASN A 43 4.61 -5.98 8.34
N LEU A 44 5.14 -5.09 9.19
CA LEU A 44 4.55 -3.77 9.45
C LEU A 44 4.46 -2.94 8.18
N SER A 45 5.48 -3.00 7.30
CA SER A 45 5.47 -2.26 6.05
C SER A 45 4.43 -2.80 5.07
N ALA A 46 4.28 -4.13 4.98
CA ALA A 46 3.24 -4.75 4.17
C ALA A 46 1.83 -4.33 4.64
N GLU A 47 1.57 -4.38 5.95
CA GLU A 47 0.31 -3.92 6.55
C GLU A 47 0.09 -2.41 6.32
N ASN A 48 1.14 -1.61 6.43
CA ASN A 48 1.09 -0.16 6.23
C ASN A 48 0.70 0.18 4.78
N ILE A 49 1.28 -0.50 3.77
CA ILE A 49 0.89 -0.33 2.35
C ILE A 49 -0.61 -0.58 2.18
N VAL A 50 -1.11 -1.70 2.70
CA VAL A 50 -2.53 -2.06 2.61
C VAL A 50 -3.42 -1.02 3.31
N SER A 51 -3.00 -0.56 4.48
CA SER A 51 -3.71 0.46 5.25
C SER A 51 -3.79 1.80 4.52
N GLN A 52 -2.68 2.27 3.95
CA GLN A 52 -2.64 3.52 3.17
C GLN A 52 -3.50 3.42 1.90
N ILE A 53 -3.46 2.29 1.19
CA ILE A 53 -4.34 1.99 0.04
C ILE A 53 -5.81 2.07 0.44
N SER A 54 -6.17 1.45 1.56
CA SER A 54 -7.55 1.43 2.05
C SER A 54 -8.03 2.81 2.49
N ALA A 55 -7.16 3.60 3.12
CA ALA A 55 -7.44 4.99 3.49
C ALA A 55 -7.70 5.85 2.26
N MET A 56 -6.86 5.76 1.23
CA MET A 56 -7.05 6.48 -0.03
C MET A 56 -8.36 6.13 -0.75
N LYS A 57 -8.76 4.85 -0.74
CA LYS A 57 -10.08 4.48 -1.25
C LYS A 57 -11.19 5.13 -0.43
N SER A 58 -11.11 5.06 0.90
CA SER A 58 -12.08 5.69 1.79
C SER A 58 -12.21 7.18 1.49
N ASP A 59 -11.08 7.88 1.32
CA ASP A 59 -11.06 9.30 1.02
C ASP A 59 -11.63 9.63 -0.36
N SER A 60 -11.48 8.73 -1.34
CA SER A 60 -12.14 8.87 -2.65
C SER A 60 -13.66 8.67 -2.57
N THR A 61 -14.14 7.78 -1.71
CA THR A 61 -15.58 7.49 -1.56
C THR A 61 -16.29 8.60 -0.79
N TYR A 62 -15.66 9.08 0.29
CA TYR A 62 -16.31 9.96 1.26
C TYR A 62 -15.89 11.43 1.12
N GLY A 63 -14.86 11.73 0.33
CA GLY A 63 -14.25 13.06 0.27
C GLY A 63 -13.44 13.34 1.54
N GLY A 64 -12.33 14.07 1.41
CA GLY A 64 -11.52 14.45 2.57
C GLY A 64 -12.32 15.36 3.51
N GLY A 65 -12.88 14.78 4.58
CA GLY A 65 -13.75 15.47 5.53
C GLY A 65 -15.22 15.11 5.31
N ASN A 66 -15.72 14.23 6.20
CA ASN A 66 -17.05 13.63 6.35
C ASN A 66 -18.32 14.48 6.12
N GLU A 67 -18.23 15.77 5.80
CA GLU A 67 -19.35 16.72 5.82
C GLU A 67 -20.02 16.88 4.45
N GLN A 68 -19.26 16.98 3.35
CA GLN A 68 -19.83 17.26 2.02
C GLN A 68 -20.62 16.07 1.44
N ARG A 69 -20.04 14.86 1.42
CA ARG A 69 -20.74 13.66 0.91
C ARG A 69 -21.94 13.27 1.77
N LYS A 70 -21.92 13.57 3.07
CA LYS A 70 -23.03 13.25 3.99
C LYS A 70 -24.27 14.10 3.69
N GLU A 71 -24.10 15.38 3.36
CA GLU A 71 -25.20 16.24 2.94
C GLU A 71 -25.67 15.90 1.50
N GLU A 72 -24.77 15.49 0.62
CA GLU A 72 -25.12 15.02 -0.74
C GLU A 72 -25.86 13.67 -0.74
N ILE A 73 -25.42 12.67 0.05
CA ILE A 73 -26.14 11.39 0.21
C ILE A 73 -27.53 11.62 0.82
N LYS A 74 -27.64 12.58 1.73
CA LYS A 74 -28.92 13.00 2.33
C LYS A 74 -29.82 13.70 1.31
N ALA A 75 -29.25 14.40 0.33
CA ALA A 75 -29.99 14.95 -0.83
C ALA A 75 -30.37 13.85 -1.84
N GLU A 76 -29.49 12.88 -2.13
CA GLU A 76 -29.75 11.73 -3.01
C GLU A 76 -30.86 10.80 -2.43
N LEU A 77 -30.89 10.61 -1.12
CA LEU A 77 -31.92 9.82 -0.43
C LEU A 77 -33.23 10.59 -0.17
N GLY A 78 -33.26 11.90 -0.41
CA GLY A 78 -34.38 12.79 -0.10
C GLY A 78 -34.94 13.61 -1.28
N GLY A 79 -34.31 13.58 -2.45
CA GLY A 79 -34.68 14.40 -3.62
C GLY A 79 -35.53 13.65 -4.64
N GLU A 80 -36.62 14.27 -5.09
CA GLU A 80 -37.43 13.78 -6.21
C GLU A 80 -36.58 13.64 -7.48
N VAL A 81 -36.67 12.48 -8.11
CA VAL A 81 -36.05 12.18 -9.42
C VAL A 81 -36.77 13.03 -10.47
N SER A 82 -36.14 14.08 -10.97
CA SER A 82 -36.62 14.76 -12.18
C SER A 82 -36.26 13.93 -13.42
N ASP A 83 -37.23 13.76 -14.31
CA ASP A 83 -37.27 12.85 -15.48
C ASP A 83 -36.20 13.05 -16.59
N GLU A 84 -35.09 13.72 -16.31
CA GLU A 84 -33.91 13.73 -17.18
C GLU A 84 -32.68 13.35 -16.33
N GLY A 85 -32.40 12.04 -16.28
CA GLY A 85 -31.52 11.37 -15.33
C GLY A 85 -30.03 11.73 -15.38
N ALA A 86 -29.69 12.96 -15.03
CA ALA A 86 -28.35 13.37 -14.64
C ALA A 86 -28.42 14.11 -13.31
N VAL A 87 -28.14 13.39 -12.21
CA VAL A 87 -27.82 14.03 -10.93
C VAL A 87 -26.47 14.71 -11.10
N SER A 88 -26.51 16.01 -11.42
CA SER A 88 -25.35 16.89 -11.39
C SER A 88 -25.06 17.25 -9.94
N ALA A 89 -24.44 16.33 -9.20
CA ALA A 89 -23.81 16.69 -7.94
C ALA A 89 -22.51 17.44 -8.27
N GLU A 90 -22.55 18.77 -8.25
CA GLU A 90 -21.38 19.66 -8.32
C GLU A 90 -20.53 19.55 -7.04
N GLY A 91 -20.07 18.33 -6.73
CA GLY A 91 -19.17 18.05 -5.62
C GLY A 91 -17.73 18.06 -6.10
N THR A 92 -16.84 18.72 -5.35
CA THR A 92 -15.39 18.59 -5.56
C THR A 92 -14.92 17.26 -4.95
N TYR A 93 -14.72 16.24 -5.78
CA TYR A 93 -14.19 14.95 -5.35
C TYR A 93 -12.68 14.87 -5.64
N LYS A 94 -11.92 14.29 -4.72
CA LYS A 94 -10.50 14.00 -4.94
C LYS A 94 -10.37 12.55 -5.40
N CYS A 95 -9.69 12.35 -6.53
CA CYS A 95 -9.31 11.01 -6.97
C CYS A 95 -7.98 10.66 -6.31
N TYR A 96 -7.88 9.48 -5.74
CA TYR A 96 -6.63 8.96 -5.18
C TYR A 96 -6.14 7.79 -6.01
N GLY A 97 -4.85 7.51 -5.96
CA GLY A 97 -4.30 6.36 -6.64
C GLY A 97 -2.92 5.99 -6.16
N VAL A 98 -2.42 4.89 -6.71
CA VAL A 98 -1.11 4.32 -6.39
C VAL A 98 -0.41 3.99 -7.69
N SER A 99 0.82 4.47 -7.84
CA SER A 99 1.71 4.06 -8.90
C SER A 99 2.79 3.13 -8.34
N PHE A 100 3.09 2.10 -9.12
CA PHE A 100 4.25 1.24 -8.92
C PHE A 100 5.16 1.47 -10.13
N VAL A 101 6.33 2.04 -9.89
CA VAL A 101 7.27 2.41 -10.96
C VAL A 101 8.61 1.76 -10.69
N LYS A 102 9.16 1.06 -11.68
CA LYS A 102 10.49 0.46 -11.57
C LYS A 102 11.57 1.55 -11.49
N ASP A 103 12.44 1.47 -10.48
CA ASP A 103 13.60 2.35 -10.34
C ASP A 103 14.69 1.94 -11.33
N GLY A 104 15.32 2.91 -12.00
CA GLY A 104 16.04 2.80 -13.28
C GLY A 104 17.31 1.93 -13.33
N GLY A 105 17.24 0.67 -12.92
CA GLY A 105 18.29 -0.34 -13.06
C GLY A 105 18.19 -1.52 -12.08
N ASP A 106 17.56 -1.32 -10.93
CA ASP A 106 17.33 -2.35 -9.92
C ASP A 106 15.91 -2.93 -10.12
N ASP A 107 15.69 -4.24 -9.93
CA ASP A 107 14.33 -4.86 -9.92
C ASP A 107 13.52 -4.45 -8.67
N VAL A 108 13.57 -3.16 -8.35
CA VAL A 108 12.98 -2.48 -7.21
C VAL A 108 11.93 -1.52 -7.75
N PHE A 109 10.74 -1.58 -7.15
CA PHE A 109 9.63 -0.69 -7.46
C PHE A 109 9.52 0.36 -6.37
N LEU A 110 9.32 1.61 -6.80
CA LEU A 110 8.86 2.70 -5.97
C LEU A 110 7.34 2.66 -5.93
N VAL A 111 6.78 2.89 -4.73
CA VAL A 111 5.34 2.97 -4.54
C VAL A 111 4.99 4.38 -4.11
N GLU A 112 4.23 5.06 -4.96
CA GLU A 112 3.83 6.44 -4.73
C GLU A 112 2.31 6.53 -4.72
N GLY A 113 1.77 7.06 -3.62
CA GLY A 113 0.39 7.51 -3.59
C GLY A 113 0.29 8.82 -4.35
N PHE A 114 -0.78 9.04 -5.11
CA PHE A 114 -1.04 10.33 -5.75
C PHE A 114 -2.49 10.73 -5.55
N SER A 115 -2.73 12.04 -5.59
CA SER A 115 -4.09 12.59 -5.61
C SER A 115 -4.24 13.59 -6.75
N GLN A 116 -5.40 13.57 -7.40
CA GLN A 116 -5.78 14.55 -8.42
C GLN A 116 -7.06 15.25 -7.98
N TYR A 117 -7.11 16.56 -8.18
CA TYR A 117 -8.20 17.44 -7.74
C TYR A 117 -9.19 17.70 -8.87
N PHE A 118 -10.37 17.07 -8.99
CA PHE A 118 -11.33 17.52 -10.03
C PHE A 118 -12.80 17.10 -9.85
N GLU A 119 -13.68 17.93 -10.43
CA GLU A 119 -15.11 17.67 -10.68
C GLU A 119 -15.27 16.41 -11.54
N SER A 120 -15.75 15.32 -10.94
CA SER A 120 -15.95 14.07 -11.67
C SER A 120 -17.39 13.90 -12.14
N LYS A 121 -17.63 13.69 -13.44
CA LYS A 121 -18.94 13.33 -13.99
C LYS A 121 -18.93 11.91 -14.52
N LYS A 122 -19.84 11.09 -14.02
CA LYS A 122 -20.11 9.78 -14.62
C LYS A 122 -20.86 9.99 -15.93
N VAL A 123 -20.22 9.70 -17.06
CA VAL A 123 -20.79 9.81 -18.39
C VAL A 123 -21.02 8.42 -18.97
N TRP A 124 -22.14 8.26 -19.67
CA TRP A 124 -22.36 7.10 -20.52
C TRP A 124 -21.72 7.41 -21.87
N GLY A 125 -20.53 6.87 -22.12
CA GLY A 125 -19.76 7.24 -23.31
C GLY A 125 -18.33 6.74 -23.29
N GLY A 126 -17.80 6.42 -24.47
CA GLY A 126 -16.52 5.77 -24.71
C GLY A 126 -16.63 4.82 -25.90
N ASP A 127 -15.51 4.47 -26.54
CA ASP A 127 -15.49 3.63 -27.75
C ASP A 127 -16.21 2.27 -27.55
N ASP A 128 -16.30 1.81 -26.29
CA ASP A 128 -16.88 0.52 -25.91
C ASP A 128 -18.30 0.58 -25.29
N LYS A 129 -19.01 1.73 -25.34
CA LYS A 129 -20.37 1.90 -24.74
C LYS A 129 -20.45 1.48 -23.26
N GLY A 130 -19.50 1.91 -22.44
CA GLY A 130 -19.48 1.72 -20.99
C GLY A 130 -19.76 3.00 -20.21
N TRP A 131 -19.96 2.87 -18.89
CA TRP A 131 -19.89 4.00 -17.97
C TRP A 131 -18.43 4.40 -17.77
N VAL A 132 -18.10 5.67 -18.02
CA VAL A 132 -16.77 6.25 -17.80
C VAL A 132 -16.92 7.44 -16.84
N TYR A 133 -15.91 7.69 -16.01
CA TYR A 133 -15.86 8.89 -15.18
C TYR A 133 -14.92 9.92 -15.80
N GLU A 134 -15.46 11.04 -16.24
CA GLU A 134 -14.71 12.23 -16.64
C GLU A 134 -14.30 13.02 -15.40
N GLY A 135 -13.12 13.64 -15.36
CA GLY A 135 -12.64 14.47 -14.24
C GLY A 135 -11.40 13.91 -13.52
N CYS A 136 -11.32 12.59 -13.29
CA CYS A 136 -10.06 11.96 -12.90
C CYS A 136 -9.20 11.77 -14.16
N GLY A 137 -8.37 12.77 -14.51
CA GLY A 137 -7.51 12.74 -15.70
C GLY A 137 -6.64 11.48 -15.81
N ALA A 138 -6.08 11.23 -17.00
CA ALA A 138 -5.09 10.17 -17.16
C ALA A 138 -3.89 10.46 -16.25
N VAL A 139 -3.38 9.43 -15.58
CA VAL A 139 -2.09 9.55 -14.89
C VAL A 139 -1.03 9.64 -15.97
N ASN A 140 -0.41 10.81 -16.10
CA ASN A 140 0.83 10.98 -16.84
C ASN A 140 1.99 11.15 -15.83
N GLU A 141 3.23 11.03 -16.30
CA GLU A 141 4.42 11.17 -15.45
C GLU A 141 4.42 12.52 -14.70
N GLU A 142 3.88 13.57 -15.31
CA GLU A 142 3.72 14.88 -14.67
C GLU A 142 2.69 14.89 -13.52
N ALA A 143 1.63 14.09 -13.60
CA ALA A 143 0.59 14.02 -12.59
C ALA A 143 1.07 13.31 -11.32
N SER A 144 1.90 12.27 -11.46
CA SER A 144 2.62 11.68 -10.32
C SER A 144 3.59 12.71 -9.70
N ALA A 145 4.24 13.54 -10.52
CA ALA A 145 5.21 14.52 -10.05
C ALA A 145 4.61 15.75 -9.34
N LYS A 146 3.35 16.11 -9.60
CA LYS A 146 2.72 17.35 -9.05
C LYS A 146 1.93 17.18 -7.75
N GLY A 147 1.71 15.94 -7.29
CA GLY A 147 0.91 15.67 -6.09
C GLY A 147 1.09 14.27 -5.50
N GLY A 148 2.14 13.56 -5.91
CA GLY A 148 2.51 12.28 -5.36
C GLY A 148 3.15 12.43 -3.97
N HIS A 149 2.74 11.59 -3.04
CA HIS A 149 3.40 11.36 -1.76
C HIS A 149 3.84 9.89 -1.71
N PRO A 150 5.14 9.61 -1.52
CA PRO A 150 5.58 8.22 -1.37
C PRO A 150 4.91 7.62 -0.15
N PHE A 151 4.62 6.32 -0.19
CA PHE A 151 4.15 5.65 1.01
C PHE A 151 5.17 5.75 2.14
N GLU A 152 4.67 5.89 3.36
CA GLU A 152 5.48 5.88 4.58
C GLU A 152 6.01 4.47 4.85
N LEU A 153 7.08 4.10 4.14
CA LEU A 153 7.80 2.84 4.31
C LEU A 153 9.12 3.09 5.04
N ASP A 154 9.58 2.08 5.78
CA ASP A 154 10.94 2.11 6.34
C ASP A 154 11.95 2.16 5.18
N PRO A 155 12.99 3.01 5.23
CA PRO A 155 13.95 3.20 4.14
C PRO A 155 14.77 1.93 3.81
N GLN A 156 14.73 0.92 4.68
CA GLN A 156 15.37 -0.37 4.46
C GLN A 156 14.43 -1.39 3.78
N ILE A 157 13.19 -1.01 3.48
CA ILE A 157 12.18 -1.86 2.87
C ILE A 157 11.98 -1.49 1.41
N PHE A 158 11.95 -2.52 0.56
CA PHE A 158 11.83 -2.38 -0.89
C PHE A 158 10.70 -3.25 -1.41
N VAL A 159 9.99 -2.76 -2.43
CA VAL A 159 8.97 -3.52 -3.16
C VAL A 159 9.59 -4.15 -4.40
N LYS A 160 9.30 -5.42 -4.65
CA LYS A 160 9.92 -6.27 -5.67
C LYS A 160 8.92 -7.20 -6.32
N ASN A 161 9.31 -7.82 -7.44
CA ASN A 161 8.54 -8.85 -8.16
C ASN A 161 7.05 -8.52 -8.26
N PHE A 162 6.78 -7.33 -8.78
CA PHE A 162 5.42 -6.86 -8.97
C PHE A 162 4.76 -7.57 -10.15
N VAL A 163 3.55 -8.09 -9.92
CA VAL A 163 2.71 -8.71 -10.94
C VAL A 163 1.28 -8.21 -10.75
N PHE A 164 0.78 -7.46 -11.73
CA PHE A 164 -0.65 -7.24 -11.87
C PHE A 164 -1.26 -8.34 -12.75
N SER A 165 -2.45 -8.82 -12.38
CA SER A 165 -3.29 -9.73 -13.15
C SER A 165 -4.65 -9.08 -13.33
N ASP A 166 -5.10 -8.94 -14.57
CA ASP A 166 -6.41 -8.36 -14.90
C ASP A 166 -7.58 -9.35 -14.80
N GLY A 167 -7.32 -10.59 -14.33
CA GLY A 167 -8.32 -11.66 -14.23
C GLY A 167 -8.64 -12.35 -15.56
N LEU A 168 -8.21 -11.77 -16.70
CA LEU A 168 -8.48 -12.23 -18.07
C LEU A 168 -7.22 -12.73 -18.80
N GLY A 169 -6.10 -12.82 -18.09
CA GLY A 169 -4.82 -13.34 -18.58
C GLY A 169 -3.83 -12.25 -19.02
N GLY A 170 -4.20 -10.97 -18.94
CA GLY A 170 -3.29 -9.84 -19.08
C GLY A 170 -2.46 -9.64 -17.81
N GLN A 171 -1.14 -9.47 -17.98
CA GLN A 171 -0.21 -9.23 -16.88
C GLN A 171 0.73 -8.07 -17.17
N CYS A 172 1.07 -7.33 -16.12
CA CYS A 172 1.90 -6.14 -16.21
C CYS A 172 2.98 -6.17 -15.12
N SER A 173 4.24 -6.01 -15.55
CA SER A 173 5.43 -6.21 -14.71
C SER A 173 6.37 -5.00 -14.65
N ASN A 174 6.14 -3.95 -15.45
CA ASN A 174 7.05 -2.80 -15.51
C ASN A 174 6.54 -1.57 -14.74
N SER A 175 5.25 -1.27 -14.90
CA SER A 175 4.60 -0.21 -14.15
C SER A 175 3.10 -0.45 -14.11
N PHE A 176 2.48 0.03 -13.04
CA PHE A 176 1.06 -0.16 -12.80
C PHE A 176 0.50 1.04 -12.05
N PHE A 177 -0.70 1.43 -12.46
CA PHE A 177 -1.45 2.50 -11.84
C PHE A 177 -2.78 1.95 -11.39
N MET A 178 -3.10 2.19 -10.12
CA MET A 178 -4.42 1.98 -9.56
C MET A 178 -5.00 3.34 -9.19
N ARG A 179 -6.27 3.56 -9.50
CA ARG A 179 -6.98 4.75 -9.04
C ARG A 179 -8.34 4.38 -8.44
N PHE A 180 -8.74 5.17 -7.47
CA PHE A 180 -10.02 5.07 -6.80
C PHE A 180 -10.94 6.16 -7.31
N VAL A 181 -12.09 5.73 -7.81
CA VAL A 181 -13.03 6.58 -8.52
C VAL A 181 -14.23 6.88 -7.62
N PRO A 182 -14.50 8.18 -7.34
CA PRO A 182 -15.67 8.62 -6.61
C PRO A 182 -16.97 8.36 -7.41
N PRO A 183 -18.14 8.36 -6.76
CA PRO A 183 -18.34 8.36 -5.31
C PRO A 183 -18.34 6.94 -4.71
N ASN A 184 -18.28 5.90 -5.53
CA ASN A 184 -18.50 4.51 -5.09
C ASN A 184 -17.20 3.81 -4.65
N GLY A 185 -16.05 4.50 -4.71
CA GLY A 185 -14.73 3.91 -4.47
C GLY A 185 -14.40 2.80 -5.46
N GLY A 186 -14.91 2.92 -6.70
CA GLY A 186 -14.62 1.99 -7.78
C GLY A 186 -13.12 1.97 -8.04
N ILE A 187 -12.56 0.81 -8.38
CA ILE A 187 -11.13 0.71 -8.65
C ILE A 187 -10.96 0.61 -10.15
N GLU A 188 -10.08 1.43 -10.69
CA GLU A 188 -9.62 1.30 -12.05
C GLU A 188 -8.12 1.12 -12.09
N THR A 189 -7.66 0.36 -13.07
CA THR A 189 -6.27 -0.04 -13.21
C THR A 189 -5.75 0.21 -14.61
N SER A 190 -4.47 0.54 -14.71
CA SER A 190 -3.77 0.65 -15.99
C SER A 190 -2.37 0.09 -15.89
N CYS A 191 -1.91 -0.48 -17.00
CA CYS A 191 -0.56 -1.00 -17.16
C CYS A 191 0.29 0.05 -17.87
N GLY A 192 1.02 0.85 -17.10
CA GLY A 192 1.71 2.02 -17.61
C GLY A 192 0.80 3.23 -17.80
N VAL A 193 1.31 4.22 -18.53
CA VAL A 193 0.57 5.44 -18.89
C VAL A 193 -0.41 5.10 -20.03
N GLY A 194 -1.71 5.15 -19.76
CA GLY A 194 -2.71 4.75 -20.75
C GLY A 194 -4.15 4.72 -20.26
N SER A 195 -5.00 3.96 -20.97
CA SER A 195 -6.41 3.80 -20.63
C SER A 195 -6.58 2.98 -19.35
N PHE A 196 -7.41 3.49 -18.46
CA PHE A 196 -7.82 2.81 -17.25
C PHE A 196 -8.99 1.87 -17.56
N LYS A 197 -8.97 0.68 -16.97
CA LYS A 197 -10.07 -0.28 -17.01
C LYS A 197 -10.59 -0.51 -15.60
N SER A 198 -11.90 -0.66 -15.45
CA SER A 198 -12.48 -1.04 -14.16
C SER A 198 -11.94 -2.40 -13.73
N ALA A 199 -11.45 -2.49 -12.50
CA ALA A 199 -11.03 -3.74 -11.90
C ALA A 199 -12.24 -4.62 -11.62
N ASP A 200 -12.13 -5.90 -11.95
CA ASP A 200 -13.15 -6.91 -11.64
C ASP A 200 -12.77 -7.70 -10.37
N LYS A 201 -13.55 -8.75 -10.07
CA LYS A 201 -13.34 -9.60 -8.88
C LYS A 201 -12.10 -10.50 -9.00
N ASP A 202 -11.64 -10.72 -10.22
CA ASP A 202 -10.51 -11.59 -10.55
C ASP A 202 -9.21 -10.79 -10.74
N SER A 203 -9.33 -9.46 -10.79
CA SER A 203 -8.23 -8.52 -10.81
C SER A 203 -7.48 -8.51 -9.48
N GLY A 204 -6.17 -8.70 -9.55
CA GLY A 204 -5.32 -8.78 -8.37
C GLY A 204 -3.93 -8.25 -8.62
N ILE A 205 -3.31 -7.77 -7.55
CA ILE A 205 -1.92 -7.32 -7.53
C ILE A 205 -1.16 -8.23 -6.59
N THR A 206 -0.01 -8.73 -7.02
CA THR A 206 0.93 -9.42 -6.15
C THR A 206 2.26 -8.69 -6.18
N PHE A 207 2.82 -8.39 -5.01
CA PHE A 207 4.16 -7.82 -4.90
C PHE A 207 4.88 -8.37 -3.68
N ASP A 208 6.20 -8.39 -3.77
CA ASP A 208 7.06 -8.80 -2.66
C ASP A 208 7.57 -7.57 -1.92
N VAL A 209 7.51 -7.61 -0.60
CA VAL A 209 8.15 -6.63 0.28
C VAL A 209 9.38 -7.30 0.89
N SER A 210 10.55 -6.68 0.75
CA SER A 210 11.79 -7.24 1.28
C SER A 210 12.65 -6.24 2.05
N TYR A 211 13.31 -6.71 3.10
CA TYR A 211 14.35 -5.93 3.78
C TYR A 211 15.65 -5.95 2.98
N GLY A 212 16.15 -4.77 2.63
CA GLY A 212 17.38 -4.57 1.87
C GLY A 212 17.21 -4.77 0.37
N LYS A 213 18.25 -4.36 -0.39
CA LYS A 213 18.28 -4.48 -1.85
C LYS A 213 18.45 -5.91 -2.35
N GLU A 214 18.90 -6.86 -1.51
CA GLU A 214 19.05 -8.26 -1.91
C GLU A 214 17.85 -9.11 -1.45
N VAL A 215 17.30 -9.93 -2.35
CA VAL A 215 16.17 -10.81 -2.04
C VAL A 215 16.68 -12.03 -1.30
N ASN A 216 16.51 -12.07 0.01
CA ASN A 216 16.61 -13.31 0.77
C ASN A 216 15.19 -13.80 1.09
N SER A 217 14.93 -15.09 0.88
CA SER A 217 13.64 -15.72 1.19
C SER A 217 13.23 -15.57 2.65
N ALA A 218 14.20 -15.45 3.58
CA ALA A 218 13.95 -15.21 4.99
C ALA A 218 13.53 -13.77 5.33
N SER A 219 13.72 -12.82 4.41
CA SER A 219 13.43 -11.39 4.60
C SER A 219 12.45 -10.84 3.57
N LYS A 220 11.67 -11.73 2.95
CA LYS A 220 10.64 -11.42 1.97
C LYS A 220 9.26 -11.78 2.51
N LYS A 221 8.26 -10.95 2.20
CA LYS A 221 6.84 -11.25 2.31
C LYS A 221 6.14 -10.99 0.99
N THR A 222 5.21 -11.85 0.62
CA THR A 222 4.41 -11.65 -0.59
C THR A 222 3.05 -11.11 -0.17
N VAL A 223 2.69 -9.95 -0.71
CA VAL A 223 1.40 -9.31 -0.51
C VAL A 223 0.58 -9.53 -1.77
N THR A 224 -0.60 -10.12 -1.61
CA THR A 224 -1.59 -10.27 -2.67
C THR A 224 -2.81 -9.44 -2.33
N LEU A 225 -3.13 -8.44 -3.15
CA LEU A 225 -4.31 -7.60 -3.07
C LEU A 225 -5.32 -8.06 -4.11
N ASN A 226 -6.49 -8.52 -3.71
CA ASN A 226 -7.62 -8.67 -4.62
C ASN A 226 -8.33 -7.32 -4.75
N LEU A 227 -8.48 -6.80 -5.97
CA LEU A 227 -9.00 -5.46 -6.20
C LEU A 227 -10.53 -5.39 -6.12
N GLY A 228 -11.23 -6.48 -6.44
CA GLY A 228 -12.68 -6.50 -6.39
C GLY A 228 -13.25 -6.36 -4.97
N ASN A 229 -12.54 -6.85 -3.97
CA ASN A 229 -12.95 -6.80 -2.56
C ASN A 229 -11.94 -6.11 -1.63
N LEU A 230 -10.77 -5.69 -2.14
CA LEU A 230 -9.65 -5.13 -1.36
C LEU A 230 -9.25 -5.97 -0.16
N ILE A 231 -9.27 -7.29 -0.34
CA ILE A 231 -8.71 -8.20 0.65
C ILE A 231 -7.24 -8.36 0.34
N ALA A 232 -6.40 -8.01 1.32
CA ALA A 232 -4.98 -8.26 1.28
C ALA A 232 -4.65 -9.57 2.00
N GLU A 233 -3.90 -10.44 1.34
CA GLU A 233 -3.27 -11.60 1.95
C GLU A 233 -1.76 -11.36 2.03
N ILE A 234 -1.19 -11.49 3.22
CA ILE A 234 0.25 -11.39 3.45
C ILE A 234 0.78 -12.79 3.74
N LYS A 235 1.71 -13.29 2.91
CA LYS A 235 2.32 -14.62 3.02
C LYS A 235 3.82 -14.50 3.33
#